data_AF-A0A4Q0IFZ0-F1
#
_entry.id   AF-A0A4Q0IFZ0-F1
#
_cell.length_a   1.000
_cell.length_b   1.000
_cell.length_c   1.000
_cell.angle_alpha   90.00
_cell.angle_beta   90.00
_cell.angle_gamma   90.00
#
_symmetry.space_group_name_H-M   'P 1'
#
loop_
_entity.id
_entity.type
_entity.pdbx_description
1 polymer ?
#
loop_
_entity_poly.entity_id
_entity_poly.type
_entity_poly.pdbx_seq_one_letter_code
_entity_poly.pdbx_strand_id
1 'polypeptide(L)'
;LTVFQRTPNFALPAGNGPAPEDRKTFFESDRAAYREQARQSMAGVPYPQQTVVSWQLSDAERRERFEKAWAAGDLVHILSQLWADQAVDVDGNRLVADLIREKIAAVVKDPETAAALAPHDHPFGAKRPCLDTNYYATYNRP
;
A
#
# COMPACT_ATOMS: atom_id res chain seq x y z
N LEU A 1 19.20 -11.67 16.15
CA LEU A 1 17.76 -11.66 16.52
C LEU A 1 17.09 -12.80 15.77
N THR A 2 16.14 -13.52 16.36
CA THR A 2 15.45 -14.63 15.67
C THR A 2 13.95 -14.36 15.59
N VAL A 3 13.37 -14.48 14.40
CA VAL A 3 11.93 -14.29 14.14
C VAL A 3 11.31 -15.64 13.74
N PHE A 4 10.38 -16.15 14.55
CA PHE A 4 9.61 -17.35 14.24
C PHE A 4 8.33 -16.96 13.49
N GLN A 5 8.37 -17.02 12.17
CA GLN A 5 7.25 -16.61 11.31
C GLN A 5 6.43 -17.83 10.86
N ARG A 6 5.12 -17.82 11.13
CA ARG A 6 4.19 -18.83 10.57
C ARG A 6 3.72 -18.48 9.16
N THR A 7 3.28 -17.24 8.97
CA THR A 7 2.74 -16.73 7.70
C THR A 7 3.22 -15.29 7.53
N PRO A 8 3.91 -14.94 6.43
CA PRO A 8 4.24 -13.55 6.15
C PRO A 8 2.96 -12.74 5.86
N ASN A 9 2.95 -11.47 6.24
CA ASN A 9 1.90 -10.52 5.87
C ASN A 9 2.51 -9.33 5.12
N PHE A 10 1.69 -8.64 4.34
CA PHE A 10 2.11 -7.44 3.63
C PHE A 10 2.41 -6.32 4.64
N ALA A 11 3.65 -5.83 4.61
CA ALA A 11 4.08 -4.62 5.27
C ALA A 11 4.48 -3.58 4.22
N LEU A 12 4.30 -2.31 4.57
CA LEU A 12 4.53 -1.18 3.68
C LEU A 12 5.32 -0.11 4.45
N PRO A 13 6.24 0.62 3.80
CA PRO A 13 6.95 1.70 4.45
C PRO A 13 5.98 2.80 4.88
N ALA A 14 6.01 3.17 6.16
CA ALA A 14 5.11 4.16 6.74
C ALA A 14 5.42 5.60 6.30
N GLY A 15 6.63 5.87 5.80
CA GLY A 15 7.06 7.22 5.42
C GLY A 15 7.00 8.23 6.58
N ASN A 16 7.20 7.77 7.82
CA ASN A 16 6.96 8.59 9.02
C ASN A 16 7.74 9.92 8.96
N GLY A 17 7.01 11.02 9.00
CA GLY A 17 7.53 12.37 8.83
C GLY A 17 6.44 13.42 9.00
N PRO A 18 6.71 14.68 8.60
CA PRO A 18 5.70 15.73 8.59
C PRO A 18 4.49 15.35 7.75
N ALA A 19 3.31 15.83 8.13
CA ALA A 19 2.10 15.63 7.34
C ALA A 19 2.28 16.24 5.93
N PRO A 20 1.75 15.60 4.87
CA PRO A 20 1.74 16.18 3.53
C PRO A 20 1.11 17.57 3.52
N GLU A 21 1.81 18.55 2.94
CA GLU A 21 1.44 19.96 3.00
C GLU A 21 0.09 20.24 2.32
N ASP A 22 -0.24 19.51 1.25
CA ASP A 22 -1.52 19.58 0.55
C ASP A 22 -2.69 19.16 1.45
N ARG A 23 -2.56 18.04 2.16
CA ARG A 23 -3.56 17.55 3.11
C ARG A 23 -3.72 18.49 4.29
N LYS A 24 -2.58 18.99 4.81
CA LYS A 24 -2.57 19.93 5.93
C LYS A 24 -3.24 21.25 5.53
N THR A 25 -2.86 21.82 4.39
CA THR A 25 -3.44 23.05 3.85
C THR A 25 -4.94 22.90 3.59
N PHE A 26 -5.39 21.78 3.02
CA PHE A 26 -6.81 21.54 2.82
C PHE A 26 -7.58 21.45 4.15
N PHE A 27 -7.03 20.73 5.13
CA PHE A 27 -7.63 20.67 6.46
C PHE A 27 -7.69 22.03 7.14
N GLU A 28 -6.63 22.83 7.06
CA GLU A 28 -6.54 24.14 7.72
C GLU A 28 -7.43 25.20 7.05
N SER A 29 -7.56 25.15 5.73
CA SER A 29 -8.36 26.11 4.96
C SER A 29 -9.87 25.82 5.03
N ASP A 30 -10.29 24.55 5.04
CA ASP A 30 -11.70 24.18 5.16
C ASP A 30 -11.90 22.86 5.91
N ARG A 31 -11.92 22.96 7.24
CA ARG A 31 -12.17 21.81 8.14
C ARG A 31 -13.53 21.17 7.90
N ALA A 32 -14.55 21.95 7.54
CA ALA A 32 -15.91 21.44 7.37
C ALA A 32 -15.98 20.55 6.12
N ALA A 33 -15.44 21.03 4.99
CA ALA A 33 -15.34 20.24 3.77
C ALA A 33 -14.45 19.02 3.94
N TYR A 34 -13.29 19.14 4.62
CA TYR A 34 -12.43 17.98 4.90
C TYR A 34 -13.21 16.88 5.64
N ARG A 35 -13.96 17.26 6.69
CA ARG A 35 -14.75 16.31 7.48
C ARG A 35 -15.91 15.72 6.70
N GLU A 36 -16.53 16.48 5.82
CA GLU A 36 -17.59 15.97 4.95
C GLU A 36 -17.05 14.96 3.93
N GLN A 37 -15.95 15.28 3.25
CA GLN A 37 -15.30 14.34 2.33
C GLN A 37 -14.83 13.08 3.06
N ALA A 38 -14.30 13.21 4.27
CA ALA A 38 -13.93 12.05 5.08
C ALA A 38 -15.16 11.17 5.41
N ARG A 39 -16.31 11.77 5.78
CA ARG A 39 -17.57 11.03 6.02
C ARG A 39 -18.08 10.30 4.80
N GLN A 40 -17.92 10.89 3.62
CA GLN A 40 -18.39 10.32 2.35
C GLN A 40 -17.40 9.32 1.74
N SER A 41 -16.15 9.30 2.21
CA SER A 41 -15.10 8.39 1.73
C SER A 41 -15.29 6.95 2.21
N MET A 42 -14.67 6.01 1.49
CA MET A 42 -14.74 4.57 1.81
C MET A 42 -14.17 4.22 3.20
N ALA A 43 -13.12 4.92 3.65
CA ALA A 43 -12.34 4.53 4.84
C ALA A 43 -12.16 5.68 5.87
N GLY A 44 -12.93 6.75 5.77
CA GLY A 44 -12.81 7.91 6.68
C GLY A 44 -11.61 8.82 6.38
N VAL A 45 -10.95 8.66 5.23
CA VAL A 45 -9.85 9.50 4.74
C VAL A 45 -10.30 10.09 3.40
N PRO A 46 -10.21 11.42 3.19
CA PRO A 46 -10.84 12.12 2.06
C PRO A 46 -10.11 11.86 0.75
N TYR A 47 -10.23 10.63 0.26
CA TYR A 47 -9.85 10.21 -1.08
C TYR A 47 -11.11 10.01 -1.92
N PRO A 48 -11.07 10.37 -3.21
CA PRO A 48 -12.18 10.10 -4.11
C PRO A 48 -12.35 8.60 -4.33
N GLN A 49 -13.56 8.20 -4.68
CA GLN A 49 -13.81 6.84 -5.14
C GLN A 49 -13.08 6.62 -6.48
N GLN A 50 -12.31 5.53 -6.58
CA GLN A 50 -11.75 5.11 -7.86
C GLN A 50 -12.84 4.48 -8.72
N THR A 51 -12.83 4.84 -10.01
CA THR A 51 -13.80 4.34 -11.00
C THR A 51 -13.15 3.57 -12.13
N VAL A 52 -11.84 3.70 -12.32
CA VAL A 52 -11.08 2.96 -13.33
C VAL A 52 -10.68 1.61 -12.77
N VAL A 53 -11.00 0.53 -13.50
CA VAL A 53 -10.64 -0.85 -13.12
C VAL A 53 -9.30 -1.26 -13.71
N SER A 54 -8.68 -2.28 -13.10
CA SER A 54 -7.31 -2.71 -13.37
C SER A 54 -7.04 -3.00 -14.84
N TRP A 55 -7.94 -3.71 -15.52
CA TRP A 55 -7.80 -4.11 -16.94
C TRP A 55 -8.00 -2.96 -17.94
N GLN A 56 -8.49 -1.80 -17.51
CA GLN A 56 -8.54 -0.60 -18.36
C GLN A 56 -7.21 0.16 -18.41
N LEU A 57 -6.28 -0.17 -17.51
CA LEU A 57 -4.96 0.45 -17.42
C LEU A 57 -3.92 -0.41 -18.13
N SER A 58 -2.99 0.23 -18.80
CA SER A 58 -1.73 -0.39 -19.24
C SER A 58 -0.84 -0.74 -18.05
N ASP A 59 0.13 -1.61 -18.26
CA ASP A 59 1.11 -1.97 -17.22
C ASP A 59 1.92 -0.76 -16.73
N ALA A 60 2.22 0.17 -17.64
CA ALA A 60 2.91 1.42 -17.29
C ALA A 60 2.07 2.29 -16.35
N GLU A 61 0.77 2.46 -16.64
CA GLU A 61 -0.12 3.24 -15.78
C GLU A 61 -0.34 2.58 -14.42
N ARG A 62 -0.48 1.24 -14.38
CA ARG A 62 -0.57 0.49 -13.11
C ARG A 62 0.68 0.70 -12.27
N ARG A 63 1.87 0.59 -12.89
CA ARG A 63 3.16 0.80 -12.22
C ARG A 63 3.28 2.23 -11.70
N GLU A 64 2.95 3.24 -12.52
CA GLU A 64 3.00 4.64 -12.11
C GLU A 64 2.12 4.91 -10.88
N ARG A 65 0.86 4.44 -10.91
CA ARG A 65 -0.07 4.58 -9.78
C ARG A 65 0.47 3.90 -8.52
N PHE A 66 1.01 2.68 -8.67
CA PHE A 66 1.60 1.95 -7.57
C PHE A 66 2.80 2.68 -6.97
N GLU A 67 3.75 3.14 -7.79
CA GLU A 67 4.94 3.85 -7.30
C GLU A 67 4.56 5.14 -6.57
N LYS A 68 3.55 5.88 -7.07
CA LYS A 68 3.01 7.06 -6.40
C LYS A 68 2.39 6.71 -5.04
N ALA A 69 1.57 5.67 -4.96
CA ALA A 69 0.94 5.24 -3.70
C ALA A 69 1.95 4.69 -2.70
N TRP A 70 2.94 3.92 -3.18
CA TRP A 70 4.03 3.37 -2.38
C TRP A 70 4.89 4.49 -1.78
N ALA A 71 5.27 5.49 -2.59
CA ALA A 71 6.04 6.64 -2.13
C ALA A 71 5.28 7.52 -1.13
N ALA A 72 3.95 7.56 -1.21
CA ALA A 72 3.12 8.35 -0.28
C ALA A 72 3.09 7.79 1.15
N GLY A 73 3.37 6.48 1.35
CA GLY A 73 3.36 5.85 2.67
C GLY A 73 1.99 5.82 3.37
N ASP A 74 0.91 6.11 2.65
CA ASP A 74 -0.45 6.18 3.20
C ASP A 74 -1.20 4.87 2.94
N LEU A 75 -1.59 4.20 4.03
CA LEU A 75 -2.30 2.92 4.00
C LEU A 75 -3.63 3.00 3.24
N VAL A 76 -4.39 4.08 3.37
CA VAL A 76 -5.68 4.20 2.68
C VAL A 76 -5.47 4.51 1.20
N HIS A 77 -4.43 5.27 0.86
CA HIS A 77 -4.08 5.54 -0.53
C HIS A 77 -3.84 4.24 -1.29
N ILE A 78 -2.90 3.41 -0.82
CA ILE A 78 -2.53 2.18 -1.54
C ILE A 78 -3.65 1.13 -1.54
N LEU A 79 -4.54 1.12 -0.55
CA LEU A 79 -5.70 0.21 -0.48
C LEU A 79 -6.90 0.65 -1.32
N SER A 80 -6.97 1.91 -1.76
CA SER A 80 -8.19 2.45 -2.38
C SER A 80 -7.98 3.20 -3.70
N GLN A 81 -6.76 3.65 -4.01
CA GLN A 81 -6.52 4.59 -5.11
C GLN A 81 -5.83 3.99 -6.34
N LEU A 82 -5.42 2.72 -6.32
CA LEU A 82 -4.77 2.09 -7.47
C LEU A 82 -5.75 1.85 -8.63
N TRP A 83 -6.84 1.14 -8.33
CA TRP A 83 -7.96 0.86 -9.23
C TRP A 83 -9.20 0.42 -8.44
N ALA A 84 -10.37 0.50 -9.07
CA ALA A 84 -11.69 0.35 -8.43
C ALA A 84 -11.98 -1.10 -7.98
N ASP A 85 -11.46 -2.08 -8.70
CA ASP A 85 -11.68 -3.51 -8.52
C ASP A 85 -10.65 -4.17 -7.60
N GLN A 86 -9.66 -3.43 -7.06
CA GLN A 86 -8.52 -4.01 -6.34
C GLN A 86 -8.89 -4.89 -5.13
N ALA A 87 -10.04 -4.63 -4.51
CA ALA A 87 -10.51 -5.33 -3.32
C ALA A 87 -11.58 -6.39 -3.60
N VAL A 88 -12.07 -6.47 -4.85
CA VAL A 88 -13.22 -7.31 -5.23
C VAL A 88 -12.93 -8.24 -6.40
N ASP A 89 -11.89 -7.96 -7.20
CA ASP A 89 -11.41 -8.81 -8.27
C ASP A 89 -10.05 -9.41 -7.92
N VAL A 90 -9.93 -10.74 -8.02
CA VAL A 90 -8.72 -11.47 -7.61
C VAL A 90 -7.54 -11.20 -8.56
N ASP A 91 -7.81 -11.01 -9.86
CA ASP A 91 -6.77 -10.72 -10.84
C ASP A 91 -6.30 -9.28 -10.71
N GLY A 92 -7.22 -8.34 -10.49
CA GLY A 92 -6.93 -6.95 -10.12
C GLY A 92 -6.12 -6.86 -8.84
N ASN A 93 -6.41 -7.65 -7.82
CA ASN A 93 -5.62 -7.68 -6.58
C ASN A 93 -4.22 -8.28 -6.78
N ARG A 94 -4.11 -9.33 -7.60
CA ARG A 94 -2.83 -9.99 -7.86
C ARG A 94 -1.77 -9.01 -8.39
N LEU A 95 -2.18 -8.06 -9.24
CA LEU A 95 -1.29 -7.02 -9.76
C LEU A 95 -0.61 -6.19 -8.66
N VAL A 96 -1.35 -5.74 -7.64
CA VAL A 96 -0.74 -5.00 -6.51
C VAL A 96 0.09 -5.91 -5.62
N ALA A 97 -0.35 -7.13 -5.36
CA ALA A 97 0.39 -8.09 -4.57
C ALA A 97 1.77 -8.40 -5.20
N ASP A 98 1.83 -8.59 -6.51
CA ASP A 98 3.08 -8.84 -7.25
C ASP A 98 4.03 -7.64 -7.18
N LEU A 99 3.52 -6.42 -7.36
CA LEU A 99 4.32 -5.20 -7.23
C LEU A 99 4.89 -5.01 -5.81
N ILE A 100 4.15 -5.39 -4.76
CA ILE A 100 4.67 -5.37 -3.39
C ILE A 100 5.75 -6.44 -3.20
N ARG A 101 5.57 -7.65 -3.75
CA ARG A 101 6.60 -8.71 -3.70
C ARG A 101 7.89 -8.28 -4.40
N GLU A 102 7.81 -7.55 -5.51
CA GLU A 102 8.98 -6.94 -6.15
C GLU A 102 9.70 -5.97 -5.20
N LYS A 103 8.97 -5.14 -4.43
CA LYS A 103 9.59 -4.25 -3.44
C LYS A 103 10.29 -5.02 -2.32
N ILE A 104 9.69 -6.13 -1.86
CA ILE A 104 10.32 -7.00 -0.84
C ILE A 104 11.62 -7.58 -1.39
N ALA A 105 11.58 -8.18 -2.59
CA ALA A 105 12.75 -8.77 -3.24
C ALA A 105 13.86 -7.75 -3.55
N ALA A 106 13.50 -6.49 -3.81
CA ALA A 106 14.46 -5.41 -4.02
C ALA A 106 15.15 -4.95 -2.72
N VAL A 107 14.48 -5.07 -1.57
CA VAL A 107 15.01 -4.61 -0.26
C VAL A 107 15.81 -5.72 0.45
N VAL A 108 15.35 -6.97 0.40
CA VAL A 108 15.98 -8.10 1.10
C VAL A 108 17.04 -8.75 0.20
N LYS A 109 18.29 -8.75 0.66
CA LYS A 109 19.45 -9.16 -0.14
C LYS A 109 19.54 -10.67 -0.34
N ASP A 110 19.14 -11.45 0.67
CA ASP A 110 19.14 -12.90 0.59
C ASP A 110 17.83 -13.39 -0.07
N PRO A 111 17.90 -14.10 -1.21
CA PRO A 111 16.72 -14.50 -1.96
C PRO A 111 15.82 -15.50 -1.22
N GLU A 112 16.39 -16.39 -0.39
CA GLU A 112 15.61 -17.34 0.40
C GLU A 112 14.79 -16.61 1.48
N THR A 113 15.43 -15.65 2.17
CA THR A 113 14.76 -14.78 3.14
C THR A 113 13.71 -13.90 2.47
N ALA A 114 13.98 -13.33 1.29
CA ALA A 114 13.01 -12.54 0.54
C ALA A 114 11.76 -13.37 0.19
N ALA A 115 11.94 -14.59 -0.31
CA ALA A 115 10.85 -15.51 -0.62
C ALA A 115 10.05 -15.90 0.63
N ALA A 116 10.72 -16.14 1.77
CA ALA A 116 10.05 -16.46 3.02
C ALA A 116 9.22 -15.29 3.59
N LEU A 117 9.59 -14.04 3.29
CA LEU A 117 8.91 -12.83 3.74
C LEU A 117 7.77 -12.38 2.79
N ALA A 118 7.68 -12.95 1.59
CA ALA A 118 6.68 -12.60 0.59
C ALA A 118 5.37 -13.40 0.81
N PRO A 119 4.21 -12.75 1.04
CA PRO A 119 2.94 -13.47 1.15
C PRO A 119 2.45 -13.99 -0.19
N HIS A 120 2.06 -15.26 -0.26
CA HIS A 120 1.51 -15.92 -1.47
C HIS A 120 0.15 -16.60 -1.25
N ASP A 121 -0.32 -16.71 0.01
CA ASP A 121 -1.51 -17.47 0.40
C ASP A 121 -2.79 -16.60 0.53
N HIS A 122 -2.68 -15.28 0.44
CA HIS A 122 -3.83 -14.37 0.54
C HIS A 122 -3.70 -13.11 -0.33
N PRO A 123 -4.83 -12.52 -0.76
CA PRO A 123 -4.85 -11.22 -1.44
C PRO A 123 -4.30 -10.09 -0.55
N PHE A 124 -3.72 -9.08 -1.18
CA PHE A 124 -3.37 -7.83 -0.50
C PHE A 124 -4.64 -7.15 0.03
N GLY A 125 -4.61 -6.70 1.29
CA GLY A 125 -5.76 -6.05 1.93
C GLY A 125 -6.83 -7.00 2.48
N ALA A 126 -6.78 -8.32 2.20
CA ALA A 126 -7.68 -9.31 2.82
C ALA A 126 -7.46 -9.43 4.34
N LYS A 127 -6.25 -9.10 4.79
CA LYS A 127 -5.93 -8.73 6.18
C LYS A 127 -5.40 -7.32 6.16
N ARG A 128 -5.62 -6.55 7.22
CA ARG A 128 -5.10 -5.17 7.33
C ARG A 128 -3.56 -5.18 7.20
N PRO A 129 -2.98 -4.54 6.17
CA PRO A 129 -1.52 -4.46 6.03
C PRO A 129 -0.89 -3.66 7.18
N CYS A 130 0.35 -4.00 7.51
CA CYS A 130 1.14 -3.26 8.48
C CYS A 130 1.85 -2.08 7.81
N LEU A 131 1.93 -0.95 8.51
CA LEU A 131 2.89 0.09 8.17
C LEU A 131 4.15 -0.13 9.01
N ASP A 132 5.32 0.02 8.40
CA ASP A 132 6.60 -0.27 9.04
C ASP A 132 7.63 0.87 8.90
N THR A 133 8.68 0.75 9.72
CA THR A 133 9.92 1.49 9.54
C THR A 133 11.06 0.49 9.44
N ASN A 134 11.55 0.26 8.22
CA ASN A 134 12.68 -0.62 7.89
C ASN A 134 12.46 -2.11 8.23
N TYR A 135 11.22 -2.61 8.19
CA TYR A 135 10.94 -4.02 8.53
C TYR A 135 11.72 -5.00 7.66
N TYR A 136 11.56 -4.91 6.33
CA TYR A 136 12.26 -5.80 5.40
C TYR A 136 13.79 -5.59 5.44
N ALA A 137 14.26 -4.34 5.51
CA ALA A 137 15.68 -4.03 5.56
C ALA A 137 16.37 -4.57 6.82
N THR A 138 15.62 -4.80 7.90
CA THR A 138 16.14 -5.38 9.15
C THR A 138 16.64 -6.81 8.96
N TYR A 139 16.07 -7.57 8.03
CA TYR A 139 16.50 -8.94 7.72
C TYR A 139 17.85 -9.02 6.99
N ASN A 140 18.42 -7.88 6.57
CA ASN A 140 19.76 -7.83 6.01
C ASN A 140 20.87 -7.69 7.09
N ARG A 141 20.49 -7.66 8.37
CA ARG A 141 21.43 -7.49 9.49
C ARG A 141 21.95 -8.86 9.95
N PRO A 142 23.20 -8.94 10.44
CA PRO A 142 23.73 -10.16 11.03
C PRO A 142 23.03 -10.54 12.36
#